data_AF-A0A2S3QSR9-F1
#
_entry.id   AF-A0A2S3QSR9-F1
#
_cell.length_a   1.000
_cell.length_b   1.000
_cell.length_c   1.000
_cell.angle_alpha   90.00
_cell.angle_beta   90.00
_cell.angle_gamma   90.00
#
_symmetry.space_group_name_H-M   'P 1'
#
loop_
_entity.id
_entity.type
_entity.pdbx_description
1 polymer ?
#
loop_
_entity_poly.entity_id
_entity_poly.type
_entity_poly.pdbx_seq_one_letter_code
_entity_poly.pdbx_strand_id
1 'polypeptide(L)'
;MESTQNNVSKKQTKKSKSNTTPIRVLKTTAKTLKSMVQKLNKKPLGKKIRVDDLILKALSLLEEEHFEEVKNSTLTNADRLEMKYQEYCRVNGPVSKDEFLGKLISENGAILAPSSENLSLDQ
;
A
#
# COMPACT_ATOMS: atom_id res chain seq x y z
N MET A 1 -14.73 66.35 -18.96
CA MET A 1 -14.91 64.94 -18.54
C MET A 1 -13.64 64.21 -18.91
N GLU A 2 -12.65 64.24 -18.03
CA GLU A 2 -11.35 63.60 -18.26
C GLU A 2 -11.25 62.40 -17.31
N SER A 3 -11.36 61.19 -17.86
CA SER A 3 -11.30 59.95 -17.08
C SER A 3 -9.93 59.32 -17.23
N THR A 4 -9.07 59.51 -16.23
CA THR A 4 -7.76 58.86 -16.15
C THR A 4 -7.94 57.38 -15.78
N GLN A 5 -7.69 56.48 -16.73
CA GLN A 5 -7.61 55.04 -16.48
C GLN A 5 -6.28 54.71 -15.79
N ASN A 6 -6.33 54.38 -14.50
CA ASN A 6 -5.21 53.79 -13.77
C ASN A 6 -5.01 52.33 -14.19
N ASN A 7 -3.93 52.09 -14.95
CA ASN A 7 -3.48 50.76 -15.34
C ASN A 7 -2.72 50.10 -14.19
N VAL A 8 -3.38 49.17 -13.48
CA VAL A 8 -2.78 48.41 -12.38
C VAL A 8 -1.94 47.27 -12.97
N SER A 9 -0.64 47.53 -13.14
CA SER A 9 0.35 46.54 -13.57
C SER A 9 0.43 45.37 -12.58
N LYS A 10 -0.02 44.19 -13.00
CA LYS A 10 0.14 42.91 -12.27
C LYS A 10 1.62 42.60 -12.09
N LYS A 11 2.12 42.74 -10.85
CA LYS A 11 3.45 42.22 -10.44
C LYS A 11 3.47 40.70 -10.61
N GLN A 12 4.18 40.23 -11.64
CA GLN A 12 4.55 38.82 -11.77
C GLN A 12 5.57 38.50 -10.68
N THR A 13 5.12 37.82 -9.63
CA THR A 13 6.01 37.26 -8.63
C THR A 13 6.74 36.07 -9.25
N LYS A 14 8.07 36.19 -9.40
CA LYS A 14 8.93 35.07 -9.79
C LYS A 14 8.70 33.92 -8.81
N LYS A 15 8.06 32.84 -9.28
CA LYS A 15 7.88 31.62 -8.49
C LYS A 15 9.26 31.04 -8.23
N SER A 16 9.74 31.14 -7.00
CA SER A 16 10.93 30.40 -6.56
C SER A 16 10.66 28.91 -6.79
N LYS A 17 11.58 28.22 -7.47
CA LYS A 17 11.51 26.77 -7.63
C LYS A 17 11.67 26.17 -6.23
N SER A 18 10.59 25.65 -5.65
CA SER A 18 10.67 24.92 -4.39
C SER A 18 11.32 23.56 -4.63
N ASN A 19 12.33 23.20 -3.85
CA ASN A 19 12.97 21.87 -3.86
C ASN A 19 12.10 20.79 -3.19
N THR A 20 10.78 20.95 -3.19
CA THR A 20 9.85 20.05 -2.50
C THR A 20 8.69 19.72 -3.41
N THR A 21 8.35 18.43 -3.47
CA THR A 21 7.23 17.91 -4.25
C THR A 21 6.17 17.36 -3.29
N PRO A 22 4.88 17.70 -3.46
CA PRO A 22 3.83 17.16 -2.61
C PRO A 22 3.55 15.70 -2.95
N ILE A 23 3.71 14.81 -1.97
CA ILE A 23 3.34 13.39 -2.08
C ILE A 23 1.96 13.18 -1.45
N ARG A 24 1.02 12.61 -2.21
CA ARG A 24 -0.31 12.25 -1.69
C ARG A 24 -0.22 10.90 -0.99
N VAL A 25 -0.56 10.89 0.29
CA VAL A 25 -0.61 9.68 1.14
C VAL A 25 -1.95 9.61 1.86
N LEU A 26 -2.34 8.40 2.27
CA LEU A 26 -3.53 8.20 3.09
C LEU A 26 -3.39 8.92 4.44
N LYS A 27 -4.53 9.35 5.00
CA LYS A 27 -4.57 10.06 6.28
C LYS A 27 -3.99 9.22 7.43
N THR A 28 -4.21 7.91 7.39
CA THR A 28 -3.66 6.94 8.34
C THR A 28 -2.14 6.93 8.32
N THR A 29 -1.55 6.80 7.13
CA THR A 29 -0.09 6.84 6.91
C THR A 29 0.52 8.19 7.31
N ALA A 30 -0.14 9.30 7.02
CA ALA A 30 0.32 10.62 7.45
C ALA A 30 0.35 10.76 8.98
N LYS A 31 -0.62 10.16 9.68
CA LYS A 31 -0.69 10.17 11.14
C LYS A 31 0.43 9.33 11.76
N THR A 32 0.66 8.12 11.26
CA THR A 32 1.73 7.24 11.76
C THR A 32 3.11 7.88 11.59
N LEU A 33 3.37 8.47 10.42
CA LEU A 33 4.62 9.15 10.12
C LEU A 33 4.88 10.34 11.07
N LYS A 34 3.86 11.16 11.34
CA LYS A 34 3.95 12.25 12.32
C LYS A 34 4.24 11.73 13.73
N SER A 35 3.55 10.68 14.17
CA SER A 35 3.77 10.07 15.48
C SER A 35 5.18 9.50 15.63
N MET A 36 5.74 8.87 14.58
CA MET A 36 7.13 8.37 14.59
C MET A 36 8.14 9.52 14.72
N VAL A 37 7.98 10.59 13.94
CA VAL A 37 8.85 11.79 14.03
C VAL A 37 8.76 12.43 15.42
N GLN A 38 7.57 12.50 16.02
CA GLN A 38 7.41 13.01 17.38
C GLN A 38 8.13 12.17 18.42
N LYS A 39 8.06 10.83 18.31
CA LYS A 39 8.80 9.91 19.20
C LYS A 39 10.31 10.11 19.09
N LEU A 40 10.84 10.18 17.86
CA LEU A 40 12.26 10.38 17.60
C LEU A 40 12.77 11.75 18.07
N ASN A 41 11.91 12.78 18.02
CA ASN A 41 12.25 14.13 18.49
C ASN A 41 12.21 14.32 20.01
N LYS A 42 11.89 13.28 20.79
CA LYS A 42 11.99 13.33 22.27
C LYS A 42 13.45 13.28 22.79
N LYS A 43 14.44 13.30 21.89
CA LYS A 43 15.86 13.35 22.26
C LYS A 43 16.19 14.65 23.01
N PRO A 44 17.06 14.60 24.03
CA PRO A 44 17.35 15.75 24.89
C PRO A 44 18.14 16.86 24.18
N LEU A 45 18.89 16.52 23.12
CA LEU A 45 19.81 17.45 22.44
C LEU A 45 19.79 17.25 20.92
N GLY A 46 20.06 18.34 20.18
CA GLY A 46 20.29 18.34 18.73
C GLY A 46 19.15 18.88 17.88
N LYS A 47 19.37 18.89 16.55
CA LYS A 47 18.40 19.38 15.56
C LYS A 47 17.14 18.50 15.51
N LYS A 48 15.98 19.14 15.31
CA LYS A 48 14.71 18.44 15.06
C LYS A 48 14.81 17.63 13.78
N ILE A 49 14.43 16.35 13.88
CA ILE A 49 14.33 15.40 12.77
C ILE A 49 13.11 15.79 11.95
N ARG A 50 13.28 15.92 10.63
CA ARG A 50 12.21 16.17 9.69
C ARG A 50 11.63 14.84 9.20
N VAL A 51 10.43 14.93 8.61
CA VAL A 51 9.79 13.78 7.96
C VAL A 51 10.66 13.24 6.82
N ASP A 52 11.31 14.13 6.09
CA ASP A 52 12.21 13.80 4.98
C ASP A 52 13.39 12.91 5.43
N ASP A 53 14.04 13.25 6.55
CA ASP A 53 15.15 12.48 7.12
C ASP A 53 14.72 11.04 7.48
N LEU A 54 13.51 10.89 8.02
CA LEU A 54 12.96 9.58 8.38
C LEU A 54 12.65 8.75 7.12
N ILE A 55 12.07 9.36 6.08
CA ILE A 55 11.78 8.69 4.82
C ILE A 55 13.08 8.26 4.15
N LEU A 56 14.09 9.13 4.05
CA LEU A 56 15.38 8.80 3.46
C LEU A 56 16.04 7.61 4.17
N LYS A 57 16.01 7.60 5.51
CA LYS A 57 16.56 6.47 6.27
C LYS A 57 15.77 5.18 6.02
N ALA A 58 14.44 5.26 5.96
CA ALA A 58 13.61 4.10 5.67
C ALA A 58 13.86 3.55 4.25
N LEU A 59 13.96 4.43 3.25
CA LEU A 59 14.27 4.05 1.87
C LEU A 59 15.66 3.41 1.74
N SER A 60 16.64 3.85 2.54
CA SER A 60 17.98 3.26 2.56
C SER A 60 18.05 1.84 3.14
N LEU A 61 17.02 1.40 3.84
CA LEU A 61 16.92 0.07 4.46
C LEU A 61 16.00 -0.87 3.67
N LEU A 62 15.34 -0.38 2.62
CA LEU A 62 14.50 -1.21 1.77
C LEU A 62 15.39 -2.04 0.84
N GLU A 63 15.31 -3.34 1.02
CA GLU A 63 15.94 -4.37 0.18
C GLU A 63 14.93 -4.96 -0.80
N GLU A 64 15.39 -5.68 -1.82
CA GLU A 64 14.56 -6.33 -2.86
C GLU A 64 13.43 -7.19 -2.28
N GLU A 65 13.69 -7.90 -1.18
CA GLU A 65 12.69 -8.70 -0.47
C GLU A 65 11.47 -7.89 -0.03
N HIS A 66 11.69 -6.69 0.51
CA HIS A 66 10.60 -5.81 0.94
C HIS A 66 9.78 -5.28 -0.24
N PHE A 67 10.40 -5.12 -1.42
CA PHE A 67 9.66 -4.76 -2.63
C PHE A 67 8.76 -5.90 -3.08
N GLU A 68 9.23 -7.14 -2.99
CA GLU A 68 8.40 -8.32 -3.27
C GLU A 68 7.26 -8.45 -2.26
N GLU A 69 7.48 -8.20 -0.98
CA GLU A 69 6.42 -8.16 0.03
C GLU A 69 5.36 -7.09 -0.24
N VAL A 70 5.78 -5.87 -0.61
CA VAL A 70 4.85 -4.80 -0.97
C VAL A 70 4.05 -5.17 -2.23
N LYS A 71 4.71 -5.79 -3.22
CA LYS A 71 4.02 -6.31 -4.41
C LYS A 71 3.01 -7.38 -4.01
N ASN A 72 3.41 -8.33 -3.16
CA ASN A 72 2.58 -9.45 -2.71
C ASN A 72 1.41 -9.03 -1.83
N SER A 73 1.57 -7.99 -1.02
CA SER A 73 0.52 -7.42 -0.18
C SER A 73 -0.48 -6.58 -0.97
N THR A 74 -0.08 -6.06 -2.13
CA THR A 74 -0.99 -5.35 -3.05
C THR A 74 -1.80 -6.32 -3.92
N LEU A 75 -1.35 -7.56 -4.10
CA LEU A 75 -2.12 -8.59 -4.81
C LEU A 75 -3.40 -8.93 -4.07
N THR A 76 -4.54 -8.80 -4.75
CA THR A 76 -5.81 -9.26 -4.21
C THR A 76 -5.85 -10.79 -4.19
N ASN A 77 -6.76 -11.37 -3.41
CA ASN A 77 -6.97 -12.83 -3.42
C ASN A 77 -7.38 -13.34 -4.82
N ALA A 78 -8.09 -12.51 -5.60
CA ALA A 78 -8.40 -12.81 -6.99
C ALA A 78 -7.14 -12.87 -7.86
N ASP A 79 -6.23 -11.89 -7.71
CA ASP A 79 -4.95 -11.87 -8.44
C ASP A 79 -4.06 -13.07 -8.08
N ARG A 80 -4.05 -13.47 -6.78
CA ARG A 80 -3.31 -14.65 -6.32
C ARG A 80 -3.89 -15.94 -6.92
N LEU A 81 -5.21 -16.05 -6.99
CA LEU A 81 -5.89 -17.20 -7.60
C LEU A 81 -5.62 -17.27 -9.11
N GLU A 82 -5.67 -16.13 -9.80
CA GLU A 82 -5.38 -16.04 -11.23
C GLU A 82 -3.91 -16.40 -11.53
N MET A 83 -2.96 -15.94 -10.71
CA MET A 83 -1.55 -16.33 -10.83
C MET A 83 -1.35 -17.84 -10.70
N LYS A 84 -1.94 -18.46 -9.67
CA LYS A 84 -1.87 -19.91 -9.49
C LYS A 84 -2.55 -20.66 -10.64
N TYR A 85 -3.66 -20.14 -11.16
CA TYR A 85 -4.35 -20.73 -12.31
C TYR A 85 -3.49 -20.66 -13.58
N GLN A 86 -2.83 -19.53 -13.83
CA GLN A 86 -1.90 -19.39 -14.96
C GLN A 86 -0.69 -20.32 -14.84
N GLU A 87 -0.12 -20.44 -13.64
CA GLU A 87 1.00 -21.34 -13.38
C GLU A 87 0.60 -22.81 -13.57
N TYR A 88 -0.58 -23.18 -13.07
CA TYR A 88 -1.15 -24.51 -13.27
C TYR A 88 -1.42 -24.80 -14.74
N CYS A 89 -1.97 -23.84 -15.49
CA CYS A 89 -2.17 -23.97 -16.93
C CYS A 89 -0.86 -24.13 -17.71
N ARG A 90 0.24 -23.52 -17.23
CA ARG A 90 1.56 -23.64 -17.85
C ARG A 90 2.14 -25.05 -17.70
N VAL A 91 1.88 -25.70 -16.57
CA VAL A 91 2.44 -27.02 -16.24
C VAL A 91 1.54 -28.16 -16.75
N ASN A 92 0.22 -28.01 -16.65
CA ASN A 92 -0.75 -29.08 -16.90
C ASN A 92 -1.58 -28.89 -18.18
N GLY A 93 -1.32 -27.83 -18.96
CA GLY A 93 -2.04 -27.51 -20.19
C GLY A 93 -3.26 -26.60 -19.95
N PRO A 94 -4.02 -26.24 -21.01
CA PRO A 94 -5.17 -25.36 -20.88
C PRO A 94 -6.31 -26.09 -20.16
N VAL A 95 -6.49 -25.78 -18.88
CA VAL A 95 -7.54 -26.35 -18.03
C VAL A 95 -8.55 -25.27 -17.73
N SER A 96 -9.85 -25.57 -17.66
CA SER A 96 -10.86 -24.53 -17.36
C SER A 96 -10.74 -24.06 -15.91
N LYS A 97 -11.14 -22.80 -15.62
CA LYS A 97 -11.14 -22.25 -14.25
C LYS A 97 -11.96 -23.11 -13.28
N ASP A 98 -13.07 -23.65 -13.75
CA ASP A 98 -13.96 -24.51 -12.96
C ASP A 98 -13.27 -25.83 -12.57
N GLU A 99 -12.51 -26.41 -13.50
CA GLU A 99 -11.80 -27.66 -13.31
C GLU A 99 -10.56 -27.49 -12.41
N PHE A 100 -9.90 -26.33 -12.51
CA PHE A 100 -8.83 -25.93 -11.58
C PHE A 100 -9.36 -25.72 -10.16
N LEU A 101 -10.50 -25.03 -10.01
CA LEU A 101 -11.17 -24.84 -8.73
C LEU A 101 -11.62 -26.17 -8.13
N GLY A 102 -12.21 -27.07 -8.94
CA GLY A 102 -12.62 -28.41 -8.52
C GLY A 102 -11.46 -29.26 -8.00
N LYS A 103 -10.28 -29.18 -8.63
CA LYS A 103 -9.06 -29.84 -8.15
C LYS A 103 -8.56 -29.22 -6.84
N LEU A 104 -8.52 -27.89 -6.74
CA LEU A 104 -8.15 -27.18 -5.50
C LEU A 104 -9.05 -27.55 -4.33
N ILE A 105 -10.37 -27.65 -4.57
CA ILE A 105 -11.35 -28.05 -3.56
C ILE A 105 -11.21 -29.54 -3.22
N SER A 106 -10.87 -30.40 -4.19
CA SER A 106 -10.66 -31.83 -3.93
C SER A 106 -9.37 -32.10 -3.14
N GLU A 107 -8.30 -31.36 -3.43
CA GLU A 107 -7.01 -31.46 -2.74
C GLU A 107 -7.02 -30.82 -1.34
N ASN A 108 -7.73 -29.70 -1.16
CA ASN A 108 -7.83 -28.98 0.12
C ASN A 108 -9.19 -29.17 0.84
N GLY A 109 -10.03 -30.11 0.39
CA GLY A 109 -11.41 -30.29 0.84
C GLY A 109 -11.58 -30.57 2.34
N ALA A 110 -10.50 -30.95 3.03
CA ALA A 110 -10.47 -31.08 4.48
C ALA A 110 -10.71 -29.76 5.24
N ILE A 111 -10.50 -28.59 4.61
CA ILE A 111 -10.66 -27.27 5.26
C ILE A 111 -12.12 -26.77 5.18
N LEU A 112 -12.90 -27.27 4.22
CA LEU A 112 -14.26 -26.78 3.92
C LEU A 112 -15.39 -27.66 4.48
N ALA A 113 -15.06 -28.82 5.06
CA ALA A 113 -16.05 -29.60 5.79
C ALA A 113 -16.48 -28.79 7.02
N PRO A 114 -17.77 -28.44 7.18
CA PRO A 114 -18.26 -27.95 8.46
C PRO A 114 -18.04 -29.09 9.44
N SER A 115 -17.19 -28.89 10.45
CA SER A 115 -17.04 -29.81 11.57
C SER A 115 -18.41 -30.00 12.21
N SER A 116 -19.11 -31.06 11.81
CA SER A 116 -20.36 -31.50 12.40
C SER A 116 -20.04 -32.21 13.72
N GLU A 117 -19.55 -31.45 14.69
CA GLU A 117 -19.49 -31.87 16.09
C GLU A 117 -20.18 -30.79 16.90
N ASN A 118 -21.47 -30.99 17.14
CA ASN A 118 -22.19 -30.69 18.38
C ASN A 118 -23.69 -30.99 18.17
N LEU A 119 -24.02 -32.28 18.11
CA LEU A 119 -25.36 -32.77 18.41
C LEU A 119 -25.22 -33.92 19.42
N SER A 120 -24.75 -33.60 20.63
CA SER A 120 -24.96 -34.50 21.77
C SER A 120 -26.34 -34.22 22.34
N LEU A 121 -27.23 -35.19 22.12
CA LEU A 121 -28.48 -35.40 22.85
C LEU A 121 -28.24 -35.24 24.36
N ASP A 122 -28.88 -34.25 24.98
CA ASP A 122 -29.23 -34.32 26.40
C ASP A 122 -30.42 -35.28 26.53
N GLN A 123 -30.18 -36.46 27.13
CA GLN A 123 -31.20 -37.30 27.75
C GLN A 123 -30.96 -37.32 29.26
#